data_AF-A0A2M7FLV5-F1
#
_entry.id   AF-A0A2M7FLV5-F1
#
_cell.length_a   1.000
_cell.length_b   1.000
_cell.length_c   1.000
_cell.angle_alpha   90.00
_cell.angle_beta   90.00
_cell.angle_gamma   90.00
#
_symmetry.space_group_name_H-M   'P 1'
#
loop_
_entity.id
_entity.type
_entity.pdbx_description
1 polymer ?
#
loop_
_entity_poly.entity_id
_entity_poly.type
_entity_poly.pdbx_seq_one_letter_code
_entity_poly.pdbx_strand_id
1 'polypeptide(L)' 'MITTQKISVSLPSHLYDYLAATVSPREISSYISQAIERTMLSDKIDNSIDSFLDLRKITPKFKSQDLLLAIHKGRT' A
#
# COMPACT_ATOMS: atom_id res chain seq x y z
N MET A 1 7.25 -6.45 -18.51
CA MET A 1 6.83 -7.85 -18.33
C MET A 1 5.67 -7.87 -17.34
N ILE A 2 4.53 -8.43 -17.71
CA ILE A 2 3.39 -8.56 -16.78
C ILE A 2 3.61 -9.88 -16.03
N THR A 3 4.02 -9.81 -14.76
CA THR A 3 4.25 -10.98 -13.90
C THR A 3 3.04 -11.21 -13.00
N THR A 4 1.88 -11.50 -13.57
CA THR A 4 0.69 -11.90 -12.80
C THR A 4 0.56 -13.42 -12.79
N GLN A 5 0.27 -13.99 -11.62
CA GLN A 5 -0.02 -15.41 -11.45
C GLN A 5 -1.51 -15.59 -11.19
N LYS A 6 -2.16 -16.56 -11.85
CA LYS A 6 -3.59 -16.84 -11.68
C LYS A 6 -3.78 -17.82 -10.53
N ILE A 7 -4.69 -17.49 -9.63
CA ILE A 7 -5.10 -18.35 -8.52
C ILE A 7 -6.58 -18.71 -8.74
N SER A 8 -6.94 -19.96 -8.49
CA SER A 8 -8.34 -20.43 -8.45
C SER A 8 -8.65 -20.88 -7.03
N VAL A 9 -9.73 -20.36 -6.47
CA VAL A 9 -10.17 -20.65 -5.10
C VAL A 9 -11.65 -21.00 -5.10
N SER A 10 -12.03 -21.95 -4.25
CA SER A 10 -13.43 -22.25 -3.96
C SER A 10 -13.87 -21.38 -2.79
N LEU A 11 -14.97 -20.65 -2.97
CA LEU A 11 -15.58 -19.84 -1.92
C LEU A 11 -16.88 -20.49 -1.43
N PRO A 12 -17.19 -20.40 -0.12
CA PRO A 12 -18.53 -20.67 0.38
C PRO A 12 -19.58 -19.83 -0.38
N SER A 13 -20.74 -20.42 -0.66
CA SER A 13 -21.80 -19.77 -1.47
C SER A 13 -22.21 -18.42 -0.91
N HIS A 14 -22.45 -18.33 0.40
CA HIS A 14 -22.84 -17.09 1.06
C HIS A 14 -21.84 -15.94 0.89
N LEU A 15 -20.53 -16.22 0.79
CA LEU A 15 -19.52 -15.20 0.53
C LEU A 15 -19.52 -14.76 -0.94
N TYR A 16 -19.73 -15.71 -1.85
CA TYR A 16 -19.87 -15.38 -3.27
C TYR A 16 -21.11 -14.51 -3.52
N ASP A 17 -22.24 -14.86 -2.92
CA ASP A 17 -23.49 -14.12 -3.04
C ASP A 17 -23.32 -12.68 -2.51
N TYR A 18 -22.63 -12.53 -1.38
CA TYR A 18 -22.29 -11.22 -0.83
C TYR A 18 -21.39 -10.40 -1.77
N LEU A 19 -20.36 -11.02 -2.35
CA LEU A 19 -19.47 -10.36 -3.32
C LEU A 19 -20.22 -9.94 -4.59
N ALA A 20 -21.09 -10.80 -5.11
CA ALA A 20 -21.91 -10.53 -6.28
C ALA A 20 -22.97 -9.44 -6.03
N ALA A 21 -23.40 -9.25 -4.79
CA ALA A 21 -24.26 -8.13 -4.38
C ALA A 21 -23.50 -6.80 -4.22
N THR A 22 -22.20 -6.86 -3.92
CA THR A 22 -21.37 -5.68 -3.63
C THR A 22 -20.70 -5.10 -4.87
N VAL A 23 -20.25 -5.96 -5.79
CA VAL A 23 -19.56 -5.57 -7.02
C VAL A 23 -20.12 -6.33 -8.22
N SER A 24 -19.92 -5.79 -9.42
CA SER A 24 -20.36 -6.50 -10.62
C SER A 24 -19.63 -7.84 -10.76
N PRO A 25 -20.26 -8.90 -11.32
CA PRO A 25 -19.63 -10.22 -11.43
C PRO A 25 -18.27 -10.22 -12.15
N ARG A 26 -18.04 -9.25 -13.06
CA ARG A 26 -16.78 -9.09 -13.79
C ARG A 26 -15.65 -8.50 -12.93
N GLU A 27 -16.00 -7.82 -11.84
CA GLU A 27 -15.06 -7.11 -10.97
C GLU A 27 -14.69 -7.91 -9.71
N ILE A 28 -15.38 -9.01 -9.43
CA ILE A 28 -15.12 -9.86 -8.25
C ILE A 28 -13.64 -10.24 -8.14
N SER A 29 -13.01 -10.62 -9.24
CA SER A 29 -11.58 -11.00 -9.25
C SER A 29 -10.66 -9.83 -8.92
N SER A 30 -10.94 -8.65 -9.45
CA SER A 30 -10.20 -7.42 -9.16
C SER A 30 -10.39 -7.00 -7.71
N TYR A 31 -11.62 -7.07 -7.21
CA TYR A 31 -11.97 -6.73 -5.84
C TYR A 31 -11.23 -7.63 -4.83
N ILE A 32 -11.25 -8.95 -5.02
CA ILE A 32 -10.53 -9.89 -4.17
C ILE A 32 -9.02 -9.62 -4.23
N SER A 33 -8.47 -9.37 -5.43
CA SER A 33 -7.03 -9.10 -5.59
C SER A 33 -6.61 -7.86 -4.80
N GLN A 34 -7.38 -6.78 -4.87
CA GLN A 34 -7.13 -5.55 -4.11
C GLN A 34 -7.29 -5.75 -2.61
N ALA A 35 -8.29 -6.55 -2.18
CA ALA A 35 -8.49 -6.86 -0.77
C ALA A 35 -7.28 -7.62 -0.20
N ILE A 36 -6.78 -8.64 -0.92
CA ILE A 36 -5.58 -9.41 -0.56
C ILE A 36 -4.35 -8.50 -0.50
N GLU A 37 -4.17 -7.62 -1.49
CA GLU A 37 -3.05 -6.67 -1.50
C GLU A 37 -3.08 -5.75 -0.28
N ARG A 38 -4.26 -5.20 0.05
CA ARG A 38 -4.42 -4.35 1.24
C ARG A 38 -4.12 -5.07 2.53
N THR A 39 -4.60 -6.31 2.71
CA THR A 39 -4.32 -7.11 3.92
C THR A 39 -2.84 -7.47 4.02
N MET A 40 -2.21 -7.83 2.90
CA MET A 40 -0.77 -8.16 2.89
C MET A 40 0.11 -6.93 3.11
N LEU A 41 -0.33 -5.75 2.65
CA LEU A 41 0.33 -4.49 2.94
C LEU A 41 0.14 -4.06 4.40
N SER A 42 -1.06 -4.24 4.98
CA SER A 42 -1.28 -3.93 6.39
C SER A 42 -0.42 -4.80 7.30
N ASP A 43 -0.27 -6.09 7.00
CA ASP A 43 0.59 -7.00 7.78
C ASP A 43 2.09 -6.65 7.65
N LYS A 44 2.49 -5.97 6.57
CA LYS A 44 3.86 -5.45 6.41
C LYS A 44 4.12 -4.15 7.17
N ILE A 45 3.09 -3.44 7.62
CA ILE A 45 3.19 -2.13 8.29
C ILE A 45 3.53 -2.26 9.79
N ASP A 46 3.53 -3.47 10.35
CA ASP A 46 3.88 -3.71 11.76
C ASP A 46 5.29 -3.25 12.14
N ASN A 47 6.21 -3.08 11.17
CA ASN A 47 7.56 -2.52 11.40
C ASN A 47 7.73 -1.09 10.84
N SER A 48 6.64 -0.33 10.70
CA SER A 48 6.69 1.05 10.19
C SER A 48 7.54 1.99 11.05
N ILE A 49 7.56 1.79 12.36
CA ILE A 49 8.42 2.53 13.29
C ILE A 49 9.89 2.21 13.05
N ASP A 50 10.25 0.92 12.95
CA ASP A 50 11.63 0.51 12.70
C ASP A 50 12.11 0.97 11.32
N SER A 51 11.25 0.87 10.32
CA SER A 51 11.51 1.38 8.96
C SER A 51 11.75 2.90 8.97
N PHE A 52 10.97 3.65 9.75
CA PHE A 52 11.18 5.09 9.94
C PHE A 52 12.49 5.39 10.68
N LEU A 53 12.80 4.64 11.73
CA LEU A 53 14.05 4.79 12.48
C LEU A 53 15.27 4.47 11.61
N ASP A 54 15.20 3.46 10.76
CA ASP A 54 16.27 3.07 9.84
C ASP A 54 16.46 4.12 8.73
N LEU A 55 15.36 4.61 8.14
CA LEU A 55 15.42 5.73 7.20
C LEU A 55 16.05 6.97 7.84
N ARG A 56 15.71 7.28 9.10
CA ARG A 56 16.29 8.40 9.84
C ARG A 56 17.80 8.25 10.05
N LYS A 57 18.32 7.04 10.22
CA LYS A 57 19.76 6.78 10.40
C LYS A 57 20.56 7.09 9.13
N ILE A 58 20.01 6.75 7.97
CA ILE A 58 20.69 6.94 6.66
C ILE A 58 20.41 8.30 6.01
N THR A 59 19.35 8.99 6.45
CA THR A 59 19.00 10.30 5.89
C THR A 59 20.02 11.35 6.33
N PRO A 60 20.62 12.11 5.40
CA PRO A 60 21.57 13.17 5.74
C PRO A 60 20.88 14.23 6.62
N LYS A 61 21.53 14.57 7.74
CA LYS A 61 21.03 15.61 8.64
C LYS A 61 21.37 16.99 8.08
N PHE A 62 20.35 17.75 7.72
CA PHE A 62 20.51 19.14 7.30
C PHE A 62 20.49 20.07 8.50
N LYS A 63 21.31 21.13 8.47
CA LYS A 63 21.26 22.19 9.48
C LYS A 63 20.01 23.04 9.23
N SER A 64 19.39 23.53 10.30
CA SER A 64 18.16 24.32 10.22
C SER A 64 18.31 25.56 9.31
N GLN A 65 19.51 26.13 9.24
CA GLN A 65 19.82 27.28 8.38
C GLN A 65 19.73 26.93 6.89
N ASP A 66 20.24 25.76 6.49
CA ASP A 66 20.21 25.30 5.09
C ASP A 66 18.78 24.98 4.65
N LEU A 67 17.97 24.42 5.56
CA LEU A 67 16.55 24.18 5.34
C LEU A 67 15.78 25.49 5.14
N LEU A 68 16.03 26.49 6.00
CA LEU A 68 15.37 27.80 5.91
C LEU A 68 15.74 28.52 4.60
N LEU A 69 17.00 28.46 4.17
CA LEU A 69 17.45 29.01 2.90
C LEU A 69 16.78 28.31 1.71
N ALA A 70 16.68 26.98 1.73
CA ALA A 70 15.98 26.22 0.68
C ALA A 70 14.49 26.55 0.61
N ILE A 71 13.81 26.69 1.76
CA ILE A 71 12.41 27.10 1.83
C ILE A 71 12.24 28.51 1.25
N HIS A 72 13.12 29.44 1.59
CA HIS A 72 13.05 30.81 1.08
C HIS A 72 13.24 30.85 -0.45
N LYS A 73 14.19 30.08 -0.99
CA LYS A 73 14.46 29.95 -2.43
C LYS A 73 13.30 29.37 -3.23
N GLY A 74 12.48 28.49 -2.62
CA GLY A 74 11.29 27.94 -3.28
C GLY A 74 10.07 28.87 -3.25
N ARG A 75 10.13 29.98 -2.51
CA ARG A 75 9.03 30.96 -2.39
C ARG A 75 9.24 32.21 -3.24
N THR A 76 10.43 32.42 -3.76
CA THR A 76 10.80 33.45 -4.73
C THR A 76 10.71 32.91 -6.14
#